data_AF-A0A1F6P121-F1
#
_entry.id   AF-A0A1F6P121-F1
#
_cell.length_a   1.000
_cell.length_b   1.000
_cell.length_c   1.000
_cell.angle_alpha   90.00
_cell.angle_beta   90.00
_cell.angle_gamma   90.00
#
_symmetry.space_group_name_H-M   'P 1'
#
loop_
_entity.id
_entity.type
_entity.pdbx_description
1 polymer ?
#
loop_
_entity_poly.entity_id
_entity_poly.type
_entity_poly.pdbx_seq_one_letter_code
_entity_poly.pdbx_strand_id
1 'polypeptide(L)'
;MAWKVYDARKILGTFVSGDPSVPPTRWWNHIFLLLFWWKKKSIFFARTLGEYRVGYIPQDGKPRLCTRLVGVKMFAVRNGREDRTFFAVNKNGEEVKLDLITQTKEKTPKYLPVL
;
A
#
# COMPACT_ATOMS: atom_id res chain seq x y z
N MET A 1 -0.66 -0.48 -13.29
CA MET A 1 -1.03 -1.41 -12.20
C MET A 1 -2.54 -1.41 -12.07
N ALA A 2 -3.18 -2.58 -12.16
CA ALA A 2 -4.63 -2.67 -12.00
C ALA A 2 -4.94 -3.03 -10.54
N TRP A 3 -5.63 -2.13 -9.84
CA TRP A 3 -6.22 -2.41 -8.54
C TRP A 3 -7.65 -2.90 -8.78
N LYS A 4 -8.01 -4.07 -8.24
CA LYS A 4 -9.37 -4.62 -8.33
C LYS A 4 -10.08 -4.47 -6.99
N VAL A 5 -11.39 -4.29 -7.03
CA VAL A 5 -12.22 -4.32 -5.81
C VAL A 5 -12.07 -5.70 -5.17
N TYR A 6 -11.84 -5.73 -3.87
CA TYR A 6 -11.69 -6.94 -3.09
C TYR A 6 -12.80 -6.98 -2.04
N ASP A 7 -13.62 -8.02 -2.12
CA ASP A 7 -14.73 -8.23 -1.19
C ASP A 7 -14.22 -9.08 -0.03
N ALA A 8 -13.79 -8.41 1.02
CA ALA A 8 -13.19 -9.06 2.18
C ALA A 8 -14.08 -8.87 3.39
N ARG A 9 -14.50 -9.99 3.98
CA ARG A 9 -15.43 -9.98 5.10
C ARG A 9 -14.76 -9.57 6.42
N LYS A 10 -13.45 -9.80 6.57
CA LYS A 10 -12.62 -9.38 7.72
C LYS A 10 -11.15 -9.25 7.30
N ILE A 11 -10.61 -8.04 7.33
CA ILE A 11 -9.17 -7.76 7.20
C ILE A 11 -8.81 -6.78 8.31
N LEU A 12 -7.77 -7.06 9.08
CA LEU A 12 -7.28 -6.13 10.08
C LEU A 12 -6.42 -5.04 9.42
N GLY A 13 -5.44 -5.47 8.63
CA GLY A 13 -4.46 -4.63 7.98
C GLY A 13 -3.64 -3.78 8.95
N THR A 14 -2.91 -2.84 8.39
CA THR A 14 -2.03 -1.92 9.12
C THR A 14 -2.39 -0.50 8.71
N PHE A 15 -2.90 0.26 9.67
CA PHE A 15 -3.28 1.66 9.48
C PHE A 15 -2.05 2.52 9.22
N VAL A 16 -2.15 3.38 8.20
CA VAL A 16 -1.15 4.37 7.85
C VAL A 16 -1.85 5.70 7.66
N SER A 17 -1.43 6.68 8.46
CA SER A 17 -1.90 8.05 8.30
C SER A 17 -1.37 8.63 6.98
N GLY A 18 -2.24 9.36 6.28
CA GLY A 18 -1.91 10.04 5.06
C GLY A 18 -0.94 11.21 5.25
N ASP A 19 -0.57 11.85 4.15
CA ASP A 19 0.28 13.03 4.16
C ASP A 19 -0.54 14.30 3.91
N PRO A 20 -0.91 15.08 4.95
CA PRO A 20 -1.72 16.28 4.76
C PRO A 20 -1.01 17.35 3.91
N SER A 21 0.30 17.24 3.70
CA SER A 21 1.08 18.15 2.85
C SER A 21 0.89 17.92 1.35
N VAL A 22 0.20 16.85 0.94
CA VAL A 22 -0.12 16.57 -0.47
C VAL A 22 -1.58 16.88 -0.77
N PRO A 23 -1.95 17.25 -2.02
CA PRO A 23 -3.34 17.52 -2.35
C PRO A 23 -4.12 16.20 -2.35
N PRO A 24 -5.44 16.25 -2.19
CA PRO A 24 -6.27 15.06 -2.24
C PRO A 24 -6.03 14.26 -3.51
N THR A 25 -5.92 12.94 -3.37
CA THR A 25 -5.69 12.02 -4.49
C THR A 25 -6.99 11.92 -5.28
N ARG A 26 -7.02 12.54 -6.45
CA ARG A 26 -8.12 12.45 -7.42
C ARG A 26 -7.62 11.72 -8.68
N TRP A 27 -8.55 11.17 -9.45
CA TRP A 27 -8.18 10.44 -10.66
C TRP A 27 -7.40 11.31 -11.66
N TRP A 28 -7.76 12.60 -11.78
CA TRP A 28 -7.15 13.54 -12.72
C TRP A 28 -5.76 14.05 -12.30
N ASN A 29 -5.43 14.09 -11.01
CA ASN A 29 -4.09 14.49 -10.53
C ASN A 29 -3.20 13.31 -10.16
N HIS A 30 -3.65 12.07 -10.36
CA HIS A 30 -2.94 10.90 -9.88
C HIS A 30 -1.53 10.77 -10.49
N ILE A 31 -1.37 11.05 -11.79
CA ILE A 31 -0.06 11.00 -12.47
C ILE A 31 0.86 12.11 -11.93
N PHE A 32 0.34 13.33 -11.80
CA PHE A 32 1.09 14.46 -11.27
C PHE A 32 1.57 14.20 -9.82
N LEU A 33 0.67 13.69 -8.98
CA LEU A 33 0.99 13.27 -7.61
C LEU A 33 2.08 12.20 -7.57
N LEU A 34 1.99 11.23 -8.50
CA LEU A 34 2.94 10.12 -8.59
C LEU A 34 4.35 10.59 -8.96
N LEU A 35 4.46 11.61 -9.80
CA LEU A 35 5.74 12.13 -10.27
C LEU A 35 6.36 13.16 -9.33
N PHE A 36 5.56 14.03 -8.71
CA PHE A 36 6.10 15.24 -8.07
C PHE A 36 5.81 15.39 -6.57
N TRP A 37 4.74 14.78 -6.04
CA TRP A 37 4.21 15.19 -4.73
C TRP A 37 4.06 14.08 -3.69
N TRP A 38 4.11 12.81 -4.06
CA TRP A 38 4.18 11.72 -3.08
C TRP A 38 5.54 11.68 -2.37
N LYS A 39 5.65 12.49 -1.32
CA LYS A 39 6.87 12.68 -0.50
C LYS A 39 7.02 11.59 0.56
N LYS A 40 5.93 11.19 1.23
CA LYS A 40 5.97 10.13 2.24
C LYS A 40 5.79 8.74 1.64
N LYS A 41 6.54 7.80 2.19
CA LYS A 41 6.42 6.38 1.90
C LYS A 41 6.43 5.56 3.19
N SER A 42 5.55 4.58 3.25
CA SER A 42 5.55 3.55 4.29
C SER A 42 6.29 2.31 3.79
N ILE A 43 7.21 1.80 4.61
CA ILE A 43 7.94 0.56 4.33
C ILE A 43 7.32 -0.55 5.17
N PHE A 44 6.89 -1.61 4.51
CA PHE A 44 6.28 -2.77 5.14
C PHE A 44 7.16 -4.00 5.04
N PHE A 45 7.10 -4.84 6.07
CA PHE A 45 7.60 -6.21 6.05
C PHE A 45 6.42 -7.20 6.09
N ALA A 46 6.34 -8.08 5.09
CA ALA A 46 5.37 -9.15 5.03
C ALA A 46 5.91 -10.41 5.70
N ARG A 47 5.20 -10.90 6.73
CA ARG A 47 5.54 -12.14 7.43
C ARG A 47 5.06 -13.37 6.66
N THR A 48 5.68 -13.63 5.51
CA THR A 48 5.41 -14.82 4.71
C THR A 48 6.67 -15.31 4.00
N LEU A 49 6.69 -16.60 3.68
CA LEU A 49 7.69 -17.23 2.82
C LEU A 49 7.20 -17.37 1.37
N GLY A 50 5.90 -17.16 1.12
CA GLY A 50 5.27 -17.32 -0.19
C GLY A 50 4.92 -15.99 -0.86
N GLU A 51 4.42 -16.08 -2.09
CA GLU A 51 3.89 -14.93 -2.81
C GLU A 51 2.56 -14.46 -2.21
N TYR A 52 2.36 -13.15 -2.19
CA TYR A 52 1.15 -12.52 -1.70
C TYR A 52 0.73 -11.37 -2.60
N ARG A 53 -0.50 -10.90 -2.44
CA ARG A 53 -0.99 -9.68 -3.07
C ARG A 53 -1.14 -8.60 -2.02
N VAL A 54 -0.77 -7.38 -2.37
CA VAL A 54 -0.94 -6.21 -1.50
C VAL A 54 -2.25 -5.53 -1.83
N GLY A 55 -2.96 -5.11 -0.80
CA GLY A 55 -4.18 -4.34 -0.90
C GLY A 55 -4.17 -3.12 -0.01
N TYR A 56 -5.14 -2.26 -0.23
CA TYR A 56 -5.43 -1.15 0.67
C TYR A 56 -6.94 -0.97 0.82
N ILE A 57 -7.34 -0.48 1.99
CA ILE A 57 -8.68 -0.04 2.30
C ILE A 57 -8.61 1.49 2.35
N PRO A 58 -9.25 2.21 1.41
CA PRO A 58 -9.37 3.66 1.51
C PRO A 58 -10.25 4.03 2.71
N GLN A 59 -10.06 5.22 3.27
CA GLN A 59 -10.96 5.77 4.29
C GLN A 59 -12.42 5.74 3.83
N ASP A 60 -12.67 6.18 2.60
CA ASP A 60 -13.98 6.13 1.96
C ASP A 60 -13.93 5.22 0.72
N GLY A 61 -14.47 4.01 0.83
CA GLY A 61 -14.69 3.12 -0.31
C GLY A 61 -14.42 1.66 -0.04
N LYS A 62 -14.49 0.86 -1.10
CA LYS A 62 -14.28 -0.59 -1.02
C LYS A 62 -12.79 -0.93 -0.97
N PRO A 63 -12.38 -1.98 -0.23
CA PRO A 63 -11.02 -2.52 -0.28
C PRO A 63 -10.59 -2.82 -1.71
N ARG A 64 -9.32 -2.58 -1.99
CA ARG A 64 -8.72 -2.85 -3.29
C ARG A 64 -7.49 -3.73 -3.14
N LEU A 65 -7.30 -4.62 -4.10
CA LEU A 65 -6.18 -5.54 -4.15
C LEU A 65 -5.41 -5.34 -5.45
N CYS A 66 -4.09 -5.34 -5.35
CA CYS A 66 -3.20 -5.31 -6.49
C CYS A 66 -3.30 -6.66 -7.23
N THR A 67 -3.44 -6.63 -8.55
CA THR A 67 -3.48 -7.85 -9.36
C THR A 67 -2.14 -8.57 -9.41
N ARG A 68 -1.04 -7.88 -9.09
CA ARG A 68 0.31 -8.42 -9.15
C ARG A 68 0.66 -9.17 -7.87
N LEU A 69 1.24 -10.36 -8.02
CA LEU A 69 1.87 -11.09 -6.92
C LEU A 69 3.22 -10.46 -6.57
N VAL A 70 3.47 -10.36 -5.28
CA VAL A 70 4.69 -9.83 -4.68
C VAL A 70 5.42 -11.00 -4.03
N GLY A 71 6.65 -11.24 -4.48
CA GLY A 71 7.53 -12.30 -3.96
C GLY A 71 8.63 -11.78 -3.01
N VAL A 72 8.61 -10.49 -2.66
CA VAL A 72 9.60 -9.88 -1.76
C VAL A 72 9.03 -9.73 -0.35
N LYS A 73 9.89 -9.84 0.68
CA LYS A 73 9.46 -9.64 2.07
C LYS A 73 9.28 -8.16 2.44
N MET A 74 10.03 -7.26 1.80
CA MET A 74 9.96 -5.83 2.08
C MET A 74 9.52 -5.07 0.84
N PHE A 75 8.58 -4.14 1.02
CA PHE A 75 8.13 -3.26 -0.05
C PHE A 75 7.82 -1.88 0.51
N ALA A 76 7.87 -0.88 -0.36
CA ALA A 76 7.47 0.48 -0.03
C ALA A 76 6.14 0.81 -0.73
N VAL A 77 5.26 1.49 -0.02
CA VAL A 77 4.04 2.06 -0.59
C VAL A 77 4.09 3.57 -0.43
N ARG A 78 3.62 4.29 -1.45
CA ARG A 78 3.51 5.74 -1.39
C ARG A 78 2.25 6.13 -0.62
N ASN A 79 2.40 7.06 0.32
CA ASN A 79 1.28 7.54 1.13
C ASN A 79 0.62 8.71 0.41
N GLY A 80 -0.66 8.56 0.08
CA GLY A 80 -1.48 9.66 -0.40
C GLY A 80 -1.85 10.62 0.73
N ARG A 81 -2.68 11.61 0.44
CA ARG A 81 -3.19 12.54 1.46
C ARG A 81 -4.11 11.84 2.46
N GLU A 82 -4.92 10.92 1.96
CA GLU A 82 -5.94 10.23 2.74
C GLU A 82 -5.34 9.10 3.56
N ASP A 83 -5.93 8.87 4.73
CA ASP A 83 -5.61 7.73 5.57
C ASP A 83 -5.99 6.43 4.86
N ARG A 84 -5.14 5.40 5.00
CA ARG A 84 -5.34 4.11 4.35
C ARG A 84 -4.88 2.99 5.26
N THR A 85 -5.62 1.89 5.22
CA THR A 85 -5.20 0.64 5.86
C THR A 85 -4.63 -0.28 4.81
N PHE A 86 -3.35 -0.62 4.91
CA PHE A 86 -2.70 -1.54 3.98
C PHE A 86 -2.79 -2.96 4.49
N PHE A 87 -2.99 -3.93 3.60
CA PHE A 87 -3.06 -5.34 3.96
C PHE A 87 -2.39 -6.20 2.90
N ALA A 88 -2.10 -7.44 3.23
CA ALA A 88 -1.62 -8.43 2.28
C ALA A 88 -2.45 -9.71 2.40
N VAL A 89 -2.64 -10.40 1.28
CA VAL A 89 -3.32 -11.70 1.25
C VAL A 89 -2.49 -12.71 0.46
N ASN A 90 -2.43 -13.96 0.94
CA ASN A 90 -1.76 -15.04 0.24
C ASN A 90 -2.61 -15.57 -0.94
N LYS A 91 -2.14 -16.62 -1.62
CA LYS A 91 -2.89 -17.26 -2.73
C LYS A 91 -4.24 -17.84 -2.30
N ASN A 92 -4.39 -18.19 -1.04
CA ASN A 92 -5.63 -18.74 -0.46
C ASN A 92 -6.60 -17.63 -0.04
N GLY A 93 -6.21 -16.35 -0.14
CA GLY A 93 -7.01 -15.22 0.31
C GLY A 93 -6.93 -14.97 1.82
N GLU A 94 -6.00 -15.64 2.52
CA GLU A 94 -5.77 -15.43 3.96
C GLU A 94 -4.87 -14.22 4.18
N GLU A 95 -5.15 -13.47 5.25
CA GLU A 95 -4.38 -12.28 5.60
C GLU A 95 -2.93 -12.62 5.98
N VAL A 96 -1.98 -11.95 5.34
CA VAL A 96 -0.57 -11.98 5.69
C VAL A 96 -0.28 -10.76 6.55
N LYS A 97 0.24 -10.99 7.75
CA LYS A 97 0.60 -9.92 8.68
C LYS A 97 1.66 -9.00 8.07
N LEU A 98 1.33 -7.70 8.03
CA LEU A 98 2.23 -6.63 7.61
C LEU A 98 2.72 -5.85 8.82
N ASP A 99 4.03 -5.83 9.03
CA ASP A 99 4.64 -4.95 10.01
C ASP A 99 5.08 -3.66 9.32
N LEU A 100 4.62 -2.50 9.82
CA LEU A 100 5.13 -1.20 9.40
C LEU A 100 6.51 -0.99 10.03
N ILE A 101 7.55 -0.98 9.20
CA ILE A 101 8.92 -0.77 9.68
C ILE A 101 9.17 0.72 9.92
N THR A 102 8.82 1.56 8.95
CA THR A 102 9.06 3.00 9.05
C THR A 102 8.20 3.80 8.05
N GLN A 103 8.02 5.08 8.34
CA GLN A 103 7.47 6.07 7.45
C GLN A 103 8.54 7.13 7.17
N THR A 104 8.94 7.30 5.91
CA THR A 104 10.01 8.23 5.56
C THR A 104 9.60 9.18 4.45
N LYS A 105 10.14 10.41 4.50
CA LYS A 105 10.11 11.39 3.40
C LYS A 105 11.31 11.21 2.44
N GLU A 106 12.31 10.43 2.83
CA GLU A 106 13.57 10.28 2.10
C GLU A 106 13.50 9.23 0.99
N LYS A 107 14.54 9.23 0.13
CA LYS A 107 14.72 8.22 -0.92
C LYS A 107 14.69 6.83 -0.28
N THR A 108 13.68 6.04 -0.66
CA THR A 108 13.62 4.61 -0.39
C THR A 108 14.97 3.97 -0.69
N PRO A 109 15.45 3.02 0.13
CA PRO A 109 16.62 2.21 -0.21
C PRO A 109 16.51 1.73 -1.66
N LYS A 110 17.56 1.91 -2.46
CA LYS A 110 17.55 1.66 -3.93
C LYS A 110 17.04 0.26 -4.32
N TYR A 111 17.02 -0.68 -3.38
CA TYR A 111 16.71 -2.09 -3.60
C TYR A 111 15.29 -2.51 -3.22
N LEU A 112 14.44 -1.59 -2.73
CA LEU A 112 13.05 -1.94 -2.38
C LEU A 112 12.11 -1.70 -3.56
N PRO A 113 11.30 -2.69 -3.95
CA PRO A 113 10.24 -2.46 -4.92
C PRO A 113 9.20 -1.51 -4.33
N VAL A 114 8.82 -0.52 -5.14
CA VAL A 114 7.76 0.43 -4.82
C VAL A 114 6.47 -0.06 -5.47
N LEU A 115 5.45 -0.30 -4.64
CA LEU A 115 4.11 -0.75 -5.05
C LEU A 115 3.13 0.43 -5.18
#